data_AF-A0A9N9QIW2-F1
#
_entry.id   AF-A0A9N9QIW2-F1
#
_cell.length_a   1.000
_cell.length_b   1.000
_cell.length_c   1.000
_cell.angle_alpha   90.00
_cell.angle_beta   90.00
_cell.angle_gamma   90.00
#
_symmetry.space_group_name_H-M   'P 1'
#
loop_
_entity.id
_entity.type
_entity.pdbx_description
1 polymer ?
#
loop_
_entity_poly.entity_id
_entity_poly.type
_entity_poly.pdbx_seq_one_letter_code
_entity_poly.pdbx_strand_id
1 'polypeptide(L)'
;MDFQEMAVIDENAASEGPQRRESGKRGRKPGRKSADKVDMKAKLERSRQSARECRARKKLRYQYLEELVADREKAVFALRKELEKYVQLSRDIDEGKIPEGIHELLQDTSNLHLKQEP
;
A
#
# COMPACT_ATOMS: atom_id res chain seq x y z
N MET A 1 22.12 16.41 -19.10
CA MET A 1 21.24 15.46 -18.40
C MET A 1 20.15 16.30 -17.77
N ASP A 2 19.03 16.41 -18.46
CA ASP A 2 17.94 17.30 -18.05
C ASP A 2 17.24 16.71 -16.83
N PHE A 3 17.42 17.38 -15.69
CA PHE A 3 16.74 17.06 -14.45
C PHE A 3 15.30 17.57 -14.58
N GLN A 4 14.38 16.68 -14.92
CA GLN A 4 12.98 17.04 -15.02
C GLN A 4 12.43 17.29 -13.62
N GLU A 5 12.24 18.58 -13.32
CA GLU A 5 11.62 19.12 -12.12
C GLU A 5 10.27 18.43 -11.88
N MET A 6 10.20 17.64 -10.81
CA MET A 6 8.98 16.94 -10.41
C MET A 6 8.02 17.98 -9.85
N ALA A 7 7.14 18.50 -10.70
CA ALA A 7 6.16 19.50 -10.33
C ALA A 7 5.34 19.00 -9.13
N VAL A 8 5.47 19.70 -8.00
CA VAL A 8 4.66 19.49 -6.81
C VAL A 8 3.23 19.85 -7.20
N ILE A 9 2.39 18.84 -7.38
CA ILE A 9 0.97 19.04 -7.65
C ILE A 9 0.38 19.66 -6.38
N ASP A 10 0.02 20.95 -6.47
CA ASP A 10 -0.67 21.67 -5.41
C ASP A 10 -1.99 20.96 -5.09
N GLU A 11 -2.07 20.29 -3.94
CA GLU A 11 -3.27 19.61 -3.43
C GLU A 11 -4.45 20.58 -3.20
N ASN A 12 -4.26 21.89 -3.33
CA ASN A 12 -5.32 22.91 -3.19
C ASN A 12 -6.04 23.28 -4.50
N ALA A 13 -5.66 22.73 -5.66
CA ALA A 13 -6.29 23.06 -6.95
C ALA A 13 -7.59 22.29 -7.24
N ALA A 14 -8.16 21.56 -6.28
CA ALA A 14 -9.39 20.76 -6.45
C ALA A 14 -10.66 21.44 -5.90
N SER A 15 -10.70 22.78 -5.78
CA SER A 15 -11.88 23.50 -5.28
C SER A 15 -12.75 24.18 -6.35
N GLU A 16 -12.71 23.75 -7.60
CA GLU A 16 -13.69 24.20 -8.61
C GLU A 16 -14.69 23.09 -8.92
N GLY A 17 -15.61 22.87 -7.98
CA GLY A 17 -16.86 22.17 -8.28
C GLY A 17 -17.69 22.97 -9.29
N PRO A 18 -18.51 22.32 -10.14
CA PRO A 18 -19.26 23.00 -11.18
C PRO A 18 -20.15 24.09 -10.57
N GLN A 19 -20.03 25.32 -11.09
CA GLN A 19 -20.86 26.46 -10.68
C GLN A 19 -22.33 26.04 -10.62
N ARG A 20 -22.86 25.98 -9.41
CA ARG A 20 -24.27 25.76 -9.15
C ARG A 20 -25.02 26.98 -9.67
N ARG A 21 -25.68 26.84 -10.82
CA ARG A 21 -26.62 27.84 -11.34
C ARG A 21 -27.61 28.18 -10.22
N GLU A 22 -27.53 29.40 -9.71
CA GLU A 22 -28.48 29.96 -8.76
C GLU A 22 -29.78 30.26 -9.53
N SER A 23 -30.60 29.23 -9.72
CA SER A 23 -31.91 29.36 -10.33
C SER A 23 -32.88 30.00 -9.33
N GLY A 24 -33.10 31.30 -9.53
CA GLY A 24 -34.38 31.98 -9.38
C GLY A 24 -35.13 31.75 -8.07
N LYS A 25 -34.94 32.67 -7.12
CA LYS A 25 -35.92 32.97 -6.07
C LYS A 25 -37.21 33.53 -6.69
N ARG A 26 -38.05 32.69 -7.32
CA ARG A 26 -39.45 33.04 -7.67
C ARG A 26 -40.35 31.82 -7.45
N GLY A 27 -41.26 31.93 -6.49
CA GLY A 27 -42.41 31.03 -6.37
C GLY A 27 -42.23 29.80 -5.49
N ARG A 28 -41.88 29.96 -4.20
CA ARG A 28 -42.00 28.85 -3.24
C ARG A 28 -43.43 28.79 -2.70
N LYS A 29 -44.29 27.93 -3.27
CA LYS A 29 -45.66 27.67 -2.75
C LYS A 29 -45.59 27.28 -1.25
N PRO A 30 -46.38 27.90 -0.36
CA PRO A 30 -46.39 27.59 1.06
C PRO A 30 -47.08 26.23 1.28
N GLY A 31 -46.30 25.16 1.43
CA GLY A 31 -46.84 23.82 1.77
C GLY A 31 -45.90 22.64 1.55
N ARG A 32 -44.88 22.74 0.68
CA ARG A 32 -44.04 21.57 0.29
C ARG A 32 -42.75 21.37 1.10
N LYS A 33 -42.68 21.88 2.33
CA LYS A 33 -41.44 21.95 3.13
C LYS A 33 -40.95 20.59 3.67
N SER A 34 -41.79 19.55 3.71
CA SER A 34 -41.43 18.26 4.30
C SER A 34 -40.61 17.37 3.35
N ALA A 35 -41.05 17.21 2.09
CA ALA A 35 -40.34 16.38 1.10
C ALA A 35 -38.94 16.91 0.75
N ASP A 36 -38.78 18.23 0.56
CA ASP A 36 -37.48 18.87 0.31
C ASP A 36 -36.49 18.66 1.48
N LYS A 37 -36.99 18.68 2.72
CA LYS A 37 -36.16 18.45 3.91
C LYS A 37 -35.70 17.00 4.02
N VAL A 38 -36.57 16.05 3.65
CA VAL A 38 -36.23 14.62 3.62
C VAL A 38 -35.19 14.34 2.54
N ASP A 39 -35.33 14.90 1.33
CA ASP A 39 -34.33 14.78 0.26
C ASP A 39 -33.00 15.44 0.64
N MET A 40 -33.02 16.61 1.28
CA MET A 40 -31.80 17.25 1.77
C MET A 40 -31.10 16.42 2.85
N LYS A 41 -31.85 15.84 3.80
CA LYS A 41 -31.28 14.93 4.81
C LYS A 41 -30.68 13.68 4.16
N ALA A 42 -31.35 13.11 3.16
CA ALA A 42 -30.85 11.94 2.43
C ALA A 42 -29.58 12.25 1.60
N LYS A 43 -29.51 13.42 0.96
CA LYS A 43 -28.31 13.88 0.24
C LYS A 43 -27.13 14.09 1.19
N LEU A 44 -27.37 14.72 2.33
CA LEU A 44 -26.35 14.95 3.35
C LEU A 44 -25.81 13.61 3.88
N GLU A 45 -26.69 12.64 4.12
CA GLU A 45 -26.28 11.32 4.61
C GLU A 45 -25.48 10.52 3.56
N ARG A 46 -25.88 10.57 2.28
CA ARG A 46 -25.07 9.98 1.19
C ARG A 46 -23.69 10.62 1.05
N SER A 47 -23.60 11.94 1.20
CA SER A 47 -22.30 12.65 1.17
C SER A 47 -21.41 12.25 2.36
N ARG A 48 -22.00 12.12 3.56
CA ARG A 48 -21.27 11.64 4.74
C ARG A 48 -20.80 10.20 4.56
N GLN A 49 -21.66 9.33 4.03
CA GLN A 49 -21.35 7.93 3.82
C GLN A 49 -20.21 7.75 2.80
N SER A 50 -20.28 8.42 1.65
CA SER A 50 -19.19 8.40 0.66
C SER A 50 -17.87 8.95 1.23
N ALA A 51 -17.90 9.98 2.08
CA ALA A 51 -16.70 10.46 2.77
C ALA A 51 -16.13 9.43 3.75
N ARG A 52 -16.97 8.70 4.49
CA ARG A 52 -16.55 7.61 5.38
C ARG A 52 -15.92 6.46 4.59
N GLU A 53 -16.57 6.04 3.51
CA GLU A 53 -16.08 4.99 2.62
C GLU A 53 -14.74 5.36 1.97
N CYS A 54 -14.58 6.62 1.55
CA CYS A 54 -13.32 7.13 1.04
C CYS A 54 -12.18 6.97 2.07
N ARG A 55 -12.43 7.35 3.33
CA ARG A 55 -11.45 7.20 4.41
C ARG A 55 -11.15 5.74 4.71
N ALA A 56 -12.19 4.90 4.80
CA ALA A 56 -12.03 3.46 5.03
C ALA A 56 -11.21 2.80 3.91
N ARG A 57 -11.50 3.12 2.65
CA ARG A 57 -10.76 2.63 1.49
C ARG A 57 -9.30 3.09 1.50
N LYS A 58 -9.03 4.36 1.84
CA LYS A 58 -7.67 4.88 1.96
C LYS A 58 -6.90 4.14 3.06
N LYS A 59 -7.52 3.92 4.22
CA LYS A 59 -6.92 3.15 5.32
C LYS A 59 -6.57 1.72 4.89
N LEU A 60 -7.51 1.00 4.27
CA LEU A 60 -7.27 -0.36 3.79
C LEU A 60 -6.16 -0.41 2.73
N ARG A 61 -6.14 0.56 1.80
CA ARG A 61 -5.09 0.64 0.77
C ARG A 61 -3.71 0.82 1.39
N TYR A 62 -3.58 1.71 2.38
CA TYR A 62 -2.30 1.94 3.04
C TYR A 62 -1.87 0.75 3.90
N GLN A 63 -2.80 0.15 4.63
CA GLN A 63 -2.51 -1.08 5.37
C GLN A 63 -1.96 -2.19 4.46
N TYR A 64 -2.60 -2.43 3.31
CA TYR A 64 -2.11 -3.43 2.34
C TYR A 64 -0.72 -3.10 1.80
N LEU A 65 -0.47 -1.83 1.48
CA LEU A 65 0.86 -1.40 1.01
C LEU A 65 1.93 -1.52 2.10
N GLU A 66 1.61 -1.19 3.35
CA GLU A 66 2.48 -1.37 4.50
C GLU A 66 2.84 -2.85 4.70
N GLU A 67 1.84 -3.74 4.66
CA GLU A 67 2.04 -5.19 4.77
C GLU A 67 2.94 -5.72 3.63
N LEU A 68 2.68 -5.32 2.37
CA LEU A 68 3.52 -5.70 1.24
C LEU A 68 4.98 -5.25 1.38
N VAL A 69 5.20 -4.01 1.85
CA VAL A 69 6.55 -3.49 2.06
C VAL A 69 7.24 -4.25 3.19
N ALA A 70 6.55 -4.46 4.32
CA ALA A 70 7.09 -5.18 5.46
C ALA A 70 7.49 -6.62 5.10
N ASP A 71 6.65 -7.33 4.35
CA ASP A 71 6.94 -8.69 3.90
C ASP A 71 8.15 -8.73 2.95
N ARG A 72 8.25 -7.76 2.03
CA ARG A 72 9.40 -7.64 1.13
C ARG A 72 10.68 -7.34 1.90
N GLU A 73 10.64 -6.42 2.85
CA GLU A 73 11.79 -6.07 3.69
C GLU A 73 12.25 -7.27 4.52
N LYS A 74 11.32 -8.03 5.09
CA LYS A 74 11.61 -9.27 5.82
C LYS A 74 12.28 -10.32 4.92
N ALA A 75 11.79 -10.50 3.70
CA ALA A 75 12.39 -11.42 2.73
C ALA A 75 13.81 -10.97 2.34
N VAL A 76 14.02 -9.68 2.09
CA VAL A 76 15.35 -9.11 1.79
C VAL A 76 16.30 -9.32 2.96
N PHE A 77 15.85 -9.10 4.19
CA PHE A 77 16.67 -9.29 5.38
C PHE A 77 17.07 -10.77 5.55
N ALA A 78 16.13 -11.69 5.37
CA ALA A 78 16.39 -13.13 5.42
C ALA A 78 17.44 -13.54 4.37
N LEU A 79 17.27 -13.12 3.12
CA LEU A 79 18.21 -13.41 2.03
C LEU A 79 19.60 -12.82 2.28
N ARG A 80 19.68 -11.59 2.81
CA ARG A 80 20.96 -10.97 3.18
C ARG A 80 21.68 -11.75 4.27
N LYS A 81 20.96 -12.18 5.31
CA LYS A 81 21.52 -13.01 6.38
C LYS A 81 22.03 -14.36 5.85
N GLU A 82 21.28 -14.97 4.92
CA GLU A 82 21.71 -16.21 4.28
C GLU A 82 22.96 -16.01 3.43
N LEU A 83 23.01 -14.93 2.62
CA LEU A 83 24.18 -14.58 1.83
C LEU A 83 25.42 -14.33 2.71
N GLU A 84 25.25 -13.62 3.82
CA GLU A 84 26.34 -13.35 4.77
C GLU A 84 26.90 -14.65 5.36
N LYS A 85 26.04 -15.64 5.67
CA LYS A 85 26.47 -16.98 6.08
C LYS A 85 27.37 -17.63 5.03
N TYR A 86 26.98 -17.61 3.76
CA TYR A 86 27.79 -18.19 2.68
C TYR A 86 29.10 -17.44 2.45
N VAL A 87 29.10 -16.11 2.53
CA VAL A 87 30.33 -15.32 2.42
C VAL A 87 31.31 -15.67 3.54
N GLN A 88 30.83 -15.80 4.78
CA GLN A 88 31.69 -16.21 5.88
C GLN A 88 32.20 -17.64 5.72
N LEU A 89 31.33 -18.56 5.28
CA LEU A 89 31.70 -19.93 4.97
C LEU A 89 32.82 -20.00 3.93
N SER A 90 32.70 -19.27 2.83
CA SER A 90 33.73 -19.22 1.79
C SER A 90 35.06 -18.69 2.32
N ARG A 91 35.04 -17.63 3.14
CA ARG A 91 36.25 -17.09 3.77
C ARG A 91 36.94 -18.10 4.67
N ASP A 92 36.19 -18.80 5.52
CA ASP A 92 36.74 -19.80 6.42
C ASP A 92 37.40 -20.95 5.63
N ILE A 93 36.76 -21.40 4.54
CA ILE A 93 37.33 -22.42 3.63
C ILE A 93 38.61 -21.93 2.96
N ASP A 94 38.61 -20.69 2.46
CA ASP A 94 39.78 -20.08 1.82
C ASP A 94 40.97 -19.96 2.80
N GLU A 95 40.68 -19.76 4.09
CA GLU A 95 41.67 -19.77 5.18
C GLU A 95 42.08 -21.18 5.64
N GLY A 96 41.52 -22.23 5.04
CA GLY A 96 41.79 -23.63 5.40
C GLY A 96 41.14 -24.08 6.71
N LYS A 97 40.20 -23.31 7.24
CA LYS A 97 39.42 -23.66 8.43
C LYS A 97 38.22 -24.51 8.01
N ILE A 98 37.81 -25.42 8.88
CA ILE A 98 36.54 -26.13 8.72
C ILE A 98 35.44 -25.24 9.30
N PRO A 99 34.52 -24.69 8.49
CA PRO A 99 33.52 -23.77 8.98
C PRO A 99 32.46 -24.48 9.84
N GLU A 100 31.97 -23.79 10.85
CA GLU A 100 30.85 -24.26 11.67
C GLU A 100 29.55 -24.33 10.82
N GLY A 101 28.79 -25.41 10.97
CA GLY A 101 27.54 -25.60 10.22
C GLY A 101 27.71 -26.12 8.78
N ILE A 102 28.93 -26.49 8.35
CA ILE A 102 29.15 -27.11 7.03
C ILE A 102 28.40 -28.45 6.88
N HIS A 103 28.24 -29.19 7.99
CA HIS A 103 27.49 -30.44 8.00
C HIS A 103 25.99 -30.23 7.73
N GLU A 104 25.40 -29.20 8.34
CA GLU A 104 24.00 -28.82 8.12
C GLU A 104 23.78 -28.40 6.67
N LEU A 105 24.71 -27.60 6.12
CA LEU A 105 24.65 -27.19 4.71
C LEU A 105 24.73 -28.39 3.74
N LEU A 106 25.60 -29.36 4.03
CA LEU A 106 25.73 -30.59 3.23
C LEU A 106 24.46 -31.45 3.30
N GLN A 107 23.79 -31.49 4.45
CA GLN A 107 22.49 -32.16 4.59
C GLN A 107 21.39 -31.43 3.80
N ASP A 108 21.33 -30.10 3.89
CA ASP A 108 20.33 -29.29 3.19
C ASP A 108 20.47 -29.39 1.67
N THR A 109 21.70 -29.34 1.15
CA THR A 109 21.99 -29.50 -0.29
C THR A 109 21.64 -30.90 -0.81
N SER A 110 21.92 -31.95 -0.03
CA SER A 110 21.50 -33.33 -0.35
C SER A 110 19.98 -33.45 -0.46
N ASN A 111 19.24 -32.83 0.47
CA ASN A 111 17.78 -32.83 0.49
C ASN A 111 17.15 -32.02 -0.66
N LEU A 112 17.85 -31.01 -1.19
CA LEU A 112 17.41 -30.26 -2.38
C LEU A 112 17.54 -31.10 -3.66
N HIS A 113 18.59 -31.90 -3.79
CA HIS A 113 18.78 -32.81 -4.93
C HIS A 113 17.69 -33.89 -5.00
N LEU A 114 17.22 -34.38 -3.85
CA LEU A 114 16.15 -35.38 -3.76
C LEU A 114 14.75 -34.85 -4.12
N LYS A 115 14.53 -33.53 -4.11
CA LYS A 115 13.23 -32.90 -4.44
C LYS A 115 13.09 -32.50 -5.91
N GLN A 116 14.14 -32.67 -6.72
CA GLN A 116 14.15 -32.29 -8.14
C GLN A 116 13.81 -33.45 -9.09
N GLU A 117 13.59 -34.67 -8.59
CA GLU A 117 13.14 -35.80 -9.42
C GLU A 117 11.60 -35.75 -9.61
N PRO A 118 11.10 -35.94 -10.86
CA PRO A 118 9.69 -35.78 -11.23
C PRO A 118 8.74 -36.85 -10.66
#